data_AF-A0A968PBD0-F1
#
_entry.id   AF-A0A968PBD0-F1
#
_cell.length_a   1.000
_cell.length_b   1.000
_cell.length_c   1.000
_cell.angle_alpha   90.00
_cell.angle_beta   90.00
_cell.angle_gamma   90.00
#
_symmetry.space_group_name_H-M   'P 1'
#
loop_
_entity.id
_entity.type
_entity.pdbx_description
1 polymer ?
#
loop_
_entity_poly.entity_id
_entity_poly.type
_entity_poly.pdbx_seq_one_letter_code
_entity_poly.pdbx_strand_id
1 'polypeptide(L)'
;MRLMRLPFHWLVMAAAVAVMTHRATHLKENTPSPTATPQIVVEEAQAATVNGEPITQDKLNREVAIYEAGSVQQAADREALIGTVLESLISDKLVEQAAVEMGITVAETEIDEQIALLEQEAANQNYSVDEFFAAQGISREEYRERLRIILLTQKVNDAVTASVPTTTTEIHGPAYSWFAG
;
A
#
# COMPACT_ATOMS: atom_id res chain seq x y z
N MET A 1 -10.85 24.61 -19.35
CA MET A 1 -11.32 23.76 -18.22
C MET A 1 -10.85 22.34 -18.47
N ARG A 2 -9.78 21.90 -17.80
CA ARG A 2 -9.29 20.52 -17.88
C ARG A 2 -10.19 19.66 -17.00
N LEU A 3 -11.00 18.82 -17.63
CA LEU A 3 -11.66 17.69 -16.96
C LEU A 3 -10.56 16.70 -16.58
N MET A 4 -10.17 16.67 -15.31
CA MET A 4 -9.42 15.56 -14.73
C MET A 4 -10.47 14.63 -14.11
N ARG A 5 -11.13 13.83 -14.97
CA ARG A 5 -11.93 12.68 -14.54
C ARG A 5 -10.94 11.55 -14.27
N LEU A 6 -10.50 11.40 -13.02
CA LEU A 6 -9.88 10.15 -12.59
C LEU A 6 -10.97 9.07 -12.57
N PRO A 7 -10.79 7.93 -13.24
CA PRO A 7 -11.82 6.91 -13.35
C PRO A 7 -12.06 6.23 -12.00
N PHE A 8 -13.28 6.44 -11.51
CA PHE A 8 -13.99 5.82 -10.41
C PHE A 8 -14.15 4.29 -10.58
N HIS A 9 -13.05 3.54 -10.66
CA HIS A 9 -13.12 2.07 -10.70
C HIS A 9 -11.99 1.48 -9.86
N TRP A 10 -12.14 1.54 -8.55
CA TRP A 10 -11.60 0.50 -7.68
C TRP A 10 -12.74 -0.08 -6.83
N LEU A 11 -13.16 -1.27 -7.30
CA LEU A 11 -13.67 -2.39 -6.52
C LEU A 11 -15.07 -2.30 -5.88
N VAL A 12 -16.09 -2.49 -6.73
CA VAL A 12 -17.24 -3.30 -6.34
C VAL A 12 -16.78 -4.76 -6.43
N MET A 13 -16.93 -5.55 -5.37
CA MET A 13 -17.54 -6.89 -5.43
C MET A 13 -17.61 -7.56 -4.06
N ALA A 14 -18.82 -8.02 -3.76
CA ALA A 14 -19.20 -8.77 -2.58
C ALA A 14 -18.92 -10.27 -2.78
N ALA A 15 -18.51 -10.98 -1.73
CA ALA A 15 -18.90 -12.36 -1.49
C ALA A 15 -18.68 -12.75 -0.02
N ALA A 16 -19.74 -13.23 0.61
CA ALA A 16 -19.77 -13.72 1.98
C ALA A 16 -19.18 -15.13 2.10
N VAL A 17 -18.42 -15.40 3.16
CA VAL A 17 -18.40 -16.72 3.82
C VAL A 17 -18.34 -16.53 5.33
N ALA A 18 -19.25 -17.22 6.00
CA ALA A 18 -19.50 -17.14 7.42
C ALA A 18 -18.78 -18.27 8.20
N VAL A 19 -18.54 -17.99 9.49
CA VAL A 19 -18.61 -18.92 10.64
C VAL A 19 -17.36 -19.74 11.03
N MET A 20 -16.73 -19.26 12.10
CA MET A 20 -16.61 -19.90 13.42
C MET A 20 -15.66 -21.10 13.60
N THR A 21 -14.66 -20.95 14.47
CA THR A 21 -14.65 -21.65 15.78
C THR A 21 -13.50 -21.17 16.68
N HIS A 22 -13.88 -20.53 17.80
CA HIS A 22 -13.01 -20.36 18.96
C HIS A 22 -12.99 -21.66 19.77
N ARG A 23 -11.81 -22.07 20.25
CA ARG A 23 -11.68 -22.71 21.57
C ARG A 23 -10.45 -22.18 22.29
N ALA A 24 -10.73 -21.27 23.22
CA ALA A 24 -9.91 -21.09 24.40
C ALA A 24 -10.06 -22.33 25.30
N THR A 25 -8.94 -22.85 25.79
CA THR A 25 -8.73 -23.28 27.19
C THR A 25 -7.33 -23.88 27.28
N HIS A 26 -6.47 -23.31 28.12
CA HIS A 26 -5.81 -24.06 29.19
C HIS A 26 -5.11 -23.08 30.14
N LEU A 27 -5.76 -22.84 31.29
CA LEU A 27 -5.14 -22.33 32.49
C LEU A 27 -4.07 -23.33 32.96
N LYS A 28 -2.84 -22.86 33.18
CA LYS A 28 -2.02 -23.31 34.31
C LYS A 28 -0.98 -22.25 34.66
N GLU A 29 -1.29 -21.50 35.72
CA GLU A 29 -0.36 -20.63 36.40
C GLU A 29 0.63 -21.49 37.20
N ASN A 30 1.92 -21.29 36.96
CA ASN A 30 3.02 -21.73 37.80
C ASN A 30 4.19 -20.76 37.53
N THR A 31 4.38 -19.80 38.43
CA THR A 31 5.58 -18.93 38.45
C THR A 31 6.70 -19.62 39.22
N PRO A 32 7.93 -19.59 38.70
CA PRO A 32 8.97 -18.88 39.44
C PRO A 32 9.79 -17.88 38.58
N SER A 33 10.40 -16.94 39.30
CA SER A 33 11.18 -15.73 38.93
C SER A 33 12.34 -15.92 37.92
N PRO A 34 12.89 -14.82 37.36
CA PRO A 34 13.51 -14.79 36.04
C PRO A 34 14.96 -15.28 36.05
N THR A 35 15.20 -16.43 35.43
CA THR A 35 16.52 -16.74 34.86
C THR A 35 16.57 -16.05 33.50
N ALA A 36 17.57 -15.19 33.28
CA ALA A 36 17.83 -14.56 31.99
C ALA A 36 18.11 -15.65 30.94
N THR A 37 17.05 -16.08 30.26
CA THR A 37 17.14 -16.83 29.01
C THR A 37 17.87 -15.94 28.00
N PRO A 38 18.90 -16.42 27.28
CA PRO A 38 19.39 -15.69 26.12
C PRO A 38 18.18 -15.44 25.24
N GLN A 39 17.83 -14.16 25.04
CA GLN A 39 16.76 -13.79 24.12
C GLN A 39 17.21 -14.32 22.76
N ILE A 40 16.66 -15.47 22.36
CA ILE A 40 16.68 -15.88 20.96
C ILE A 40 15.91 -14.77 20.28
N VAL A 41 16.63 -13.83 19.68
CA VAL A 41 16.06 -12.82 18.82
C VAL A 41 15.48 -13.64 17.67
N VAL A 42 14.17 -13.87 17.70
CA VAL A 42 13.48 -14.48 16.57
C VAL A 42 13.52 -13.41 15.50
N GLU A 43 14.53 -13.46 14.65
CA GLU A 43 14.63 -12.60 13.48
C GLU A 43 13.41 -12.90 12.62
N GLU A 44 12.51 -11.92 12.50
CA GLU A 44 11.31 -12.07 11.67
C GLU A 44 11.74 -12.39 10.24
N ALA A 45 11.10 -13.39 9.63
CA ALA A 45 11.42 -13.77 8.26
C ALA A 45 11.25 -12.57 7.33
N GLN A 46 12.28 -12.27 6.53
CA GLN A 46 12.30 -11.13 5.61
C GLN A 46 11.90 -11.60 4.21
N ALA A 47 11.00 -10.85 3.56
CA ALA A 47 10.63 -11.04 2.17
C ALA A 47 11.60 -10.32 1.21
N ALA A 48 12.10 -9.13 1.61
CA ALA A 48 13.08 -8.35 0.87
C ALA A 48 13.78 -7.34 1.78
N THR A 49 14.82 -6.68 1.27
CA THR A 49 15.46 -5.51 1.91
C THR A 49 15.58 -4.37 0.90
N VAL A 50 15.33 -3.14 1.35
CA VAL A 50 15.40 -1.93 0.53
C VAL A 50 16.34 -0.95 1.23
N ASN A 51 17.52 -0.73 0.67
CA ASN A 51 18.59 0.11 1.26
C ASN A 51 18.91 -0.24 2.73
N GLY A 52 18.81 -1.53 3.09
CA GLY A 52 19.09 -2.02 4.44
C GLY A 52 17.87 -2.07 5.37
N GLU A 53 16.70 -1.59 4.94
CA GLU A 53 15.45 -1.72 5.70
C GLU A 53 14.64 -2.94 5.24
N PRO A 54 14.17 -3.81 6.15
CA PRO A 54 13.49 -5.03 5.79
C PRO A 54 12.01 -4.80 5.41
N ILE A 55 11.53 -5.60 4.47
CA ILE A 55 10.11 -5.88 4.25
C ILE A 55 9.86 -7.28 4.80
N THR A 56 8.98 -7.40 5.81
CA THR A 56 8.74 -8.68 6.49
C THR A 56 7.85 -9.60 5.67
N GLN A 57 8.02 -10.91 5.86
CA GLN A 57 7.17 -11.92 5.23
C GLN A 57 5.72 -11.80 5.67
N ASP A 58 5.46 -11.38 6.91
CA ASP A 58 4.11 -11.12 7.41
C ASP A 58 3.42 -9.99 6.63
N LYS A 59 4.12 -8.88 6.38
CA LYS A 59 3.59 -7.76 5.60
C LYS A 59 3.26 -8.18 4.17
N LEU A 60 4.16 -8.92 3.51
CA LEU A 60 3.91 -9.46 2.18
C LEU A 60 2.68 -10.37 2.16
N ASN A 61 2.61 -11.34 3.08
CA ASN A 61 1.50 -12.28 3.15
C ASN A 61 0.15 -11.59 3.39
N ARG A 62 0.15 -10.56 4.26
CA ARG A 62 -1.04 -9.76 4.56
C ARG A 62 -1.53 -9.00 3.35
N GLU A 63 -0.65 -8.29 2.64
CA GLU A 63 -1.04 -7.56 1.43
C GLU A 63 -1.52 -8.51 0.33
N VAL A 64 -0.84 -9.65 0.13
CA VAL A 64 -1.31 -10.68 -0.82
C VAL A 64 -2.73 -11.13 -0.49
N ALA A 65 -3.04 -11.38 0.79
CA ALA A 65 -4.38 -11.79 1.19
C ALA A 65 -5.44 -10.71 0.93
N ILE A 66 -5.09 -9.43 1.10
CA ILE A 66 -5.98 -8.30 0.80
C ILE A 66 -6.25 -8.20 -0.71
N TYR A 67 -5.22 -8.34 -1.54
CA TYR A 67 -5.39 -8.38 -3.00
C TYR A 67 -6.22 -9.59 -3.46
N GLU A 68 -6.00 -10.76 -2.87
CA GLU A 68 -6.79 -11.97 -3.15
C GLU A 68 -8.27 -11.79 -2.75
N ALA A 69 -8.54 -11.12 -1.62
CA ALA A 69 -9.90 -10.85 -1.16
C ALA A 69 -10.64 -9.81 -2.02
N GLY A 70 -9.93 -8.82 -2.56
CA GLY A 70 -10.49 -7.82 -3.46
C GLY A 70 -10.70 -8.30 -4.90
N SER A 71 -9.96 -9.32 -5.34
CA SER A 71 -10.02 -9.78 -6.73
C SER A 71 -11.18 -10.75 -6.98
N VAL A 72 -12.10 -10.38 -7.88
CA VAL A 72 -13.18 -11.26 -8.37
C VAL A 72 -12.61 -12.46 -9.13
N GLN A 73 -11.48 -12.27 -9.81
CA GLN A 73 -10.69 -13.33 -10.39
C GLN A 73 -9.73 -13.85 -9.32
N GLN A 74 -9.88 -15.10 -8.89
CA GLN A 74 -8.78 -15.79 -8.23
C GLN A 74 -7.54 -15.66 -9.11
N ALA A 75 -6.43 -15.20 -8.55
CA ALA A 75 -5.21 -14.98 -9.33
C ALA A 75 -4.86 -16.28 -10.07
N ALA A 76 -4.99 -16.27 -11.39
CA ALA A 76 -4.71 -17.44 -12.23
C ALA A 76 -3.25 -17.91 -12.05
N ASP A 77 -2.40 -16.98 -11.61
CA ASP A 77 -1.04 -17.21 -11.16
C ASP A 77 -0.79 -16.46 -9.84
N ARG A 78 -0.81 -17.21 -8.73
CA ARG A 78 -0.55 -16.66 -7.39
C ARG A 78 0.89 -16.21 -7.21
N GLU A 79 1.85 -16.84 -7.90
CA GLU A 79 3.27 -16.47 -7.80
C GLU A 79 3.49 -15.11 -8.45
N ALA A 80 2.89 -14.88 -9.62
CA ALA A 80 2.90 -13.56 -10.27
C ALA A 80 2.23 -12.48 -9.39
N LEU A 81 1.15 -12.81 -8.67
CA LEU A 81 0.53 -11.89 -7.71
C LEU A 81 1.50 -11.54 -6.58
N ILE A 82 2.13 -12.54 -5.95
CA ILE A 82 3.11 -12.32 -4.88
C ILE A 82 4.24 -11.40 -5.36
N GLY A 83 4.78 -11.64 -6.56
CA GLY A 83 5.80 -10.78 -7.15
C GLY A 83 5.32 -9.34 -7.35
N THR A 84 4.10 -9.14 -7.84
CA THR A 84 3.51 -7.81 -8.04
C THR A 84 3.31 -7.07 -6.71
N VAL A 85 2.82 -7.77 -5.68
CA VAL A 85 2.62 -7.18 -4.35
C VAL A 85 3.95 -6.84 -3.70
N LEU A 86 4.97 -7.70 -3.84
CA LEU A 86 6.31 -7.42 -3.33
C LEU A 86 6.92 -6.18 -4.01
N GLU A 87 6.78 -6.04 -5.32
CA GLU A 87 7.24 -4.86 -6.05
C GLU A 87 6.55 -3.58 -5.57
N SER A 88 5.23 -3.63 -5.32
CA SER A 88 4.50 -2.50 -4.74
C SER A 88 5.04 -2.13 -3.35
N LEU A 89 5.31 -3.12 -2.50
CA LEU A 89 5.87 -2.89 -1.16
C LEU A 89 7.28 -2.29 -1.20
N ILE A 90 8.10 -2.69 -2.18
CA ILE A 90 9.42 -2.11 -2.41
C ILE A 90 9.27 -0.66 -2.87
N SER A 91 8.37 -0.39 -3.82
CA SER A 91 8.08 0.96 -4.28
C SER A 91 7.63 1.87 -3.14
N ASP A 92 6.68 1.44 -2.31
CA ASP A 92 6.21 2.21 -1.16
C ASP A 92 7.37 2.52 -0.21
N LYS A 93 8.26 1.54 0.03
CA LYS A 93 9.43 1.71 0.89
C LYS A 93 10.42 2.73 0.34
N LEU A 94 10.64 2.72 -0.98
CA LEU A 94 11.50 3.70 -1.65
C LEU A 94 10.90 5.12 -1.59
N VAL A 95 9.59 5.26 -1.72
CA VAL A 95 8.90 6.55 -1.54
C VAL A 95 9.07 7.06 -0.11
N GLU A 96 8.89 6.21 0.90
CA GLU A 96 9.13 6.57 2.31
C GLU A 96 10.55 7.09 2.51
N GLN A 97 11.56 6.37 2.01
CA GLN A 97 12.96 6.78 2.12
C GLN A 97 13.24 8.09 1.40
N ALA A 98 12.77 8.25 0.16
CA ALA A 98 12.93 9.48 -0.60
C ALA A 98 12.27 10.68 0.10
N ALA A 99 11.08 10.49 0.66
CA ALA A 99 10.41 11.55 1.40
C ALA A 99 11.22 12.00 2.63
N VAL A 100 11.79 11.05 3.38
CA VAL A 100 12.69 11.37 4.51
C VAL A 100 13.91 12.14 4.05
N GLU A 101 14.58 11.71 2.98
CA GLU A 101 15.76 12.39 2.42
C GLU A 101 15.44 13.82 1.96
N MET A 102 14.24 14.04 1.41
CA MET A 102 13.77 15.32 0.92
C MET A 102 13.09 16.20 1.99
N GLY A 103 12.89 15.70 3.21
CA GLY A 103 12.16 16.39 4.28
C GLY A 103 10.67 16.59 3.97
N ILE A 104 10.08 15.71 3.17
CA ILE A 104 8.66 15.74 2.78
C ILE A 104 7.84 14.95 3.82
N THR A 105 6.76 15.57 4.30
CA THR A 105 5.81 14.94 5.24
C THR A 105 4.38 15.17 4.77
N VAL A 106 3.46 14.31 5.25
CA VAL A 106 2.02 14.47 5.10
C VAL A 106 1.45 14.86 6.47
N ALA A 107 0.75 15.99 6.55
CA ALA A 107 0.11 16.40 7.80
C ALA A 107 -1.18 15.61 8.04
N GLU A 108 -1.52 15.37 9.31
CA GLU A 108 -2.77 14.67 9.68
C GLU A 108 -4.02 15.35 9.12
N THR A 109 -4.01 16.70 9.06
CA THR A 109 -5.10 17.47 8.47
C THR A 109 -5.30 17.18 6.98
N GLU A 110 -4.24 16.89 6.23
CA GLU A 110 -4.36 16.52 4.81
C GLU A 110 -5.05 15.15 4.65
N ILE A 111 -4.74 14.21 5.55
CA ILE A 111 -5.38 12.89 5.57
C ILE A 111 -6.86 13.04 5.95
N ASP A 112 -7.15 13.85 6.98
CA ASP A 112 -8.52 14.13 7.43
C ASP A 112 -9.36 14.78 6.32
N GLU A 113 -8.78 15.71 5.56
CA GLU A 113 -9.43 16.34 4.41
C GLU A 113 -9.77 15.31 3.32
N GLN A 114 -8.86 14.39 2.99
CA GLN A 114 -9.14 13.33 2.01
C GLN A 114 -10.23 12.37 2.48
N ILE A 115 -10.23 12.01 3.76
CA ILE A 115 -11.28 11.15 4.33
C ILE A 115 -12.63 11.87 4.32
N ALA A 116 -12.66 13.15 4.68
CA ALA A 116 -13.89 13.94 4.64
C ALA A 116 -14.48 14.04 3.22
N LEU A 117 -13.62 14.17 2.20
CA LEU A 117 -14.04 14.15 0.80
C LEU A 117 -14.64 12.79 0.40
N LEU A 118 -14.03 11.68 0.83
CA LEU A 118 -14.56 10.33 0.62
C LEU A 118 -15.92 10.15 1.30
N GLU A 119 -16.04 10.56 2.56
CA GLU A 119 -17.28 10.49 3.34
C GLU A 119 -18.40 11.32 2.71
N GLN A 120 -18.09 12.53 2.24
CA GLN A 120 -19.05 13.38 1.54
C GLN A 120 -19.54 12.73 0.25
N GLU A 121 -18.63 12.16 -0.54
CA GLU A 121 -18.97 11.50 -1.81
C GLU A 121 -19.80 10.24 -1.60
N ALA A 122 -19.45 9.43 -0.59
CA ALA A 122 -20.24 8.27 -0.19
C ALA A 122 -21.66 8.67 0.26
N ALA A 123 -21.77 9.72 1.08
CA ALA A 123 -23.06 10.23 1.56
C ALA A 123 -23.96 10.71 0.41
N ASN A 124 -23.39 11.39 -0.60
CA ASN A 124 -24.12 11.82 -1.80
C ASN A 124 -24.71 10.64 -2.59
N GLN A 125 -24.10 9.46 -2.46
CA GLN A 125 -24.52 8.22 -3.10
C GLN A 125 -25.28 7.27 -2.15
N ASN A 126 -25.64 7.73 -0.94
CA ASN A 126 -26.31 6.93 0.10
C ASN A 126 -25.51 5.70 0.57
N TYR A 127 -24.17 5.78 0.56
CA TYR A 127 -23.27 4.76 1.12
C TYR A 127 -22.62 5.24 2.41
N SER A 128 -22.23 4.30 3.28
CA SER A 128 -21.44 4.56 4.48
C SER A 128 -20.01 4.03 4.31
N VAL A 129 -19.03 4.92 4.47
CA VAL A 129 -17.60 4.58 4.39
C VAL A 129 -17.20 3.61 5.50
N ASP A 130 -17.72 3.80 6.72
CA ASP A 130 -17.40 2.92 7.85
C ASP A 130 -17.97 1.52 7.67
N GLU A 131 -19.16 1.38 7.08
CA GLU A 131 -19.75 0.07 6.76
C GLU A 131 -18.95 -0.63 5.66
N PHE A 132 -18.48 0.13 4.66
CA PHE A 132 -17.61 -0.40 3.61
C PHE A 132 -16.29 -0.93 4.18
N PHE A 133 -15.60 -0.15 5.03
CA PHE A 133 -14.37 -0.59 5.69
C PHE A 133 -14.59 -1.82 6.57
N ALA A 134 -15.67 -1.84 7.36
CA ALA A 134 -16.03 -3.00 8.18
C ALA A 134 -16.30 -4.25 7.32
N ALA A 135 -16.98 -4.11 6.18
CA ALA A 135 -17.26 -5.20 5.25
C ALA A 135 -15.99 -5.75 4.58
N GLN A 136 -14.94 -4.93 4.45
CA GLN A 136 -13.64 -5.33 3.90
C GLN A 136 -12.64 -5.77 4.98
N GLY A 137 -13.01 -5.70 6.28
CA GLY A 137 -12.11 -6.03 7.38
C GLY A 137 -10.96 -5.04 7.58
N ILE A 138 -11.07 -3.83 7.01
CA ILE A 138 -10.06 -2.77 7.08
C ILE A 138 -10.46 -1.80 8.20
N SER A 139 -9.51 -1.43 9.05
CA SER A 139 -9.76 -0.39 10.05
C SER A 139 -9.61 1.01 9.46
N ARG A 140 -10.26 2.01 10.06
CA ARG A 140 -10.07 3.42 9.67
C ARG A 140 -8.60 3.82 9.74
N GLU A 141 -7.87 3.36 10.75
CA GLU A 141 -6.43 3.63 10.90
C GLU A 141 -5.60 3.03 9.76
N GLU A 142 -5.90 1.79 9.39
CA GLU A 142 -5.22 1.15 8.26
C GLU A 142 -5.46 1.90 6.94
N TYR A 143 -6.68 2.41 6.75
CA TYR A 143 -6.97 3.27 5.60
C TYR A 143 -6.20 4.60 5.65
N ARG A 144 -6.05 5.21 6.83
CA ARG A 144 -5.22 6.43 7.02
C ARG A 144 -3.77 6.17 6.63
N GLU A 145 -3.19 5.06 7.04
CA GLU A 145 -1.82 4.68 6.67
C GLU A 145 -1.67 4.54 5.15
N ARG A 146 -2.63 3.87 4.48
CA ARG A 146 -2.64 3.75 3.01
C ARG A 146 -2.74 5.13 2.35
N LEU A 147 -3.62 6.00 2.85
CA LEU A 147 -3.73 7.38 2.34
C LEU A 147 -2.44 8.18 2.54
N ARG A 148 -1.75 7.99 3.66
CA ARG A 148 -0.46 8.65 3.92
C ARG A 148 0.55 8.30 2.84
N ILE A 149 0.70 7.02 2.49
CA ILE A 149 1.62 6.57 1.42
C ILE A 149 1.23 7.12 0.05
N ILE A 150 -0.07 7.18 -0.26
CA ILE A 150 -0.57 7.77 -1.51
C ILE A 150 -0.18 9.25 -1.60
N LEU A 151 -0.43 10.02 -0.54
CA LEU A 151 -0.11 11.45 -0.48
C LEU A 151 1.40 11.70 -0.49
N LEU A 152 2.18 10.84 0.18
CA LEU A 152 3.63 10.89 0.18
C LEU A 152 4.18 10.68 -1.23
N THR A 153 3.68 9.66 -1.93
CA THR A 153 4.02 9.35 -3.33
C THR A 153 3.74 10.54 -4.23
N GLN A 154 2.58 11.19 -4.10
CA GLN A 154 2.22 12.37 -4.87
C GLN A 154 3.22 13.51 -4.63
N LYS A 155 3.50 13.85 -3.36
CA LYS A 155 4.43 14.94 -3.01
C LYS A 155 5.86 14.67 -3.48
N VAL A 156 6.34 13.43 -3.35
CA VAL A 156 7.67 13.04 -3.84
C VAL A 156 7.74 13.18 -5.35
N ASN A 157 6.74 12.68 -6.09
CA ASN A 157 6.69 12.82 -7.54
C ASN A 157 6.67 14.29 -7.99
N ASP A 158 5.89 15.14 -7.33
CA ASP A 158 5.83 16.57 -7.62
C ASP A 158 7.19 17.26 -7.38
N ALA A 159 7.86 16.92 -6.28
CA ALA A 159 9.16 17.48 -5.96
C ALA A 159 10.26 17.03 -6.94
N VAL A 160 10.25 15.76 -7.36
CA VAL A 160 11.20 15.23 -8.35
C VAL A 160 10.95 15.87 -9.72
N THR A 161 9.69 15.98 -10.16
CA THR A 161 9.36 16.54 -11.48
C THR A 161 9.60 18.05 -11.57
N ALA A 162 9.44 18.79 -10.48
CA ALA A 162 9.77 20.22 -10.42
C ALA A 162 11.25 20.52 -10.69
N SER A 163 12.14 19.53 -10.50
CA SER A 163 13.58 19.68 -10.73
C SER A 163 14.01 19.58 -12.20
N VAL A 164 13.09 19.22 -13.12
CA VAL A 164 13.40 19.07 -14.55
C VAL A 164 13.13 20.40 -15.30
N PRO A 165 14.16 21.13 -15.77
CA PRO A 165 13.93 22.33 -16.57
C PRO A 165 13.27 21.96 -17.91
N THR A 166 12.16 22.61 -18.24
CA THR A 166 11.39 22.41 -19.50
C THR A 166 12.08 23.03 -20.72
N THR A 167 13.41 23.11 -20.74
CA THR A 167 14.17 23.56 -21.90
C THR A 167 14.32 22.38 -22.85
N THR A 168 13.22 22.04 -23.53
CA THR A 168 13.18 21.03 -24.58
C THR A 168 14.08 21.48 -25.74
N THR A 169 15.36 21.09 -25.71
CA THR A 169 16.02 20.69 -26.96
C THR A 169 15.49 19.31 -27.25
N GLU A 170 14.42 19.23 -28.04
CA GLU A 170 14.01 17.97 -28.63
C GLU A 170 15.20 17.43 -29.42
N ILE A 171 15.86 16.40 -28.90
CA ILE A 171 16.93 15.71 -29.62
C ILE A 171 16.24 14.90 -30.73
N HIS A 172 15.93 15.56 -31.83
CA HIS A 172 15.75 14.89 -33.12
C HIS A 172 17.09 14.27 -33.49
N GLY A 173 17.30 13.01 -33.08
CA GLY A 173 18.40 12.21 -33.61
C GLY A 173 18.30 12.15 -35.13
N PRO A 174 19.42 12.24 -35.88
CA PRO A 174 19.37 12.14 -37.33
C PRO A 174 18.75 10.81 -37.72
N ALA A 175 17.74 10.86 -38.58
CA ALA A 175 17.13 9.69 -39.18
C ALA A 175 18.22 8.88 -39.89
N TYR A 176 18.67 7.79 -39.27
CA TYR A 176 19.57 6.86 -39.93
C TYR A 176 18.79 6.17 -41.07
N SER A 177 19.07 6.58 -42.30
CA SER A 177 18.62 5.89 -43.51
C SER A 177 19.41 4.59 -43.69
N TRP A 178 18.85 3.46 -43.23
CA TRP A 178 19.42 2.11 -43.38
C TRP A 178 18.73 1.25 -44.45
N PHE A 179 18.18 1.86 -45.50
CA PHE A 179 17.72 1.14 -46.71
C PHE A 179 17.99 2.08 -47.91
N ALA A 180 18.66 1.74 -49.00
CA ALA A 180 19.02 0.45 -49.58
C ALA A 180 20.28 0.60 -50.46
N GLY A 181 20.96 -0.52 -50.69
CA GLY A 181 21.88 -0.70 -51.83
C GLY A 181 21.14 -1.08 -53.11
#